data_AF-A0A7W7YID7-F1
#
_entry.id   AF-A0A7W7YID7-F1
#
_cell.length_a   1.000
_cell.length_b   1.000
_cell.length_c   1.000
_cell.angle_alpha   90.00
_cell.angle_beta   90.00
_cell.angle_gamma   90.00
#
_symmetry.space_group_name_H-M   'P 1'
#
loop_
_entity.id
_entity.type
_entity.pdbx_description
1 polymer ?
#
loop_
_entity_poly.entity_id
_entity_poly.type
_entity_poly.pdbx_seq_one_letter_code
_entity_poly.pdbx_strand_id
1 'polypeptide(L)'
;MPPPRRSNNRGGPRRPSGPPRGGSGRRPPPPPPPEDELKQKEEAIELDGVISAVLAGTMFRVKLKNGHEVLAHISGKMRKRFIRLVIGDNVKIEMSPYDMDKARIVYRL
;
A
#
# COMPACT_ATOMS: atom_id res chain seq x y z
N MET A 1 24.64 -23.15 72.02
CA MET A 1 24.47 -21.74 72.46
C MET A 1 25.02 -20.82 71.37
N PRO A 2 24.41 -19.64 71.11
CA PRO A 2 24.29 -19.03 69.78
C PRO A 2 25.50 -18.16 69.38
N PRO A 3 25.76 -17.91 68.07
CA PRO A 3 26.52 -16.74 67.66
C PRO A 3 25.63 -15.47 67.76
N PRO A 4 26.19 -14.33 68.21
CA PRO A 4 25.47 -13.07 68.35
C PRO A 4 25.15 -12.39 67.01
N ARG A 5 24.12 -11.54 67.08
CA ARG A 5 23.42 -10.87 65.99
C ARG A 5 24.28 -9.85 65.22
N ARG A 6 24.17 -9.94 63.89
CA ARG A 6 23.95 -8.87 62.89
C ARG A 6 24.49 -7.47 63.22
N SER A 7 25.40 -6.98 62.36
CA SER A 7 25.52 -5.56 62.04
C SER A 7 25.67 -5.39 60.52
N ASN A 8 24.54 -5.21 59.84
CA ASN A 8 24.51 -4.69 58.48
C ASN A 8 24.14 -3.21 58.57
N ASN A 9 25.12 -2.34 58.39
CA ASN A 9 24.87 -0.98 57.92
C ASN A 9 26.17 -0.35 57.42
N ARG A 10 26.25 -0.07 56.12
CA ARG A 10 26.83 1.15 55.57
C ARG A 10 26.58 1.23 54.06
N GLY A 11 25.93 2.31 53.64
CA GLY A 11 25.90 2.74 52.24
C GLY A 11 24.54 3.20 51.73
N GLY A 12 24.05 4.34 52.21
CA GLY A 12 23.04 5.14 51.49
C GLY A 12 23.65 5.89 50.29
N PRO A 13 22.90 6.81 49.64
CA PRO A 13 22.12 6.52 48.45
C PRO A 13 22.70 7.19 47.19
N ARG A 14 22.44 6.66 45.99
CA ARG A 14 22.46 7.45 44.75
C ARG A 14 21.27 7.11 43.86
N ARG A 15 20.51 8.16 43.55
CA ARG A 15 19.35 8.26 42.66
C ARG A 15 19.66 7.79 41.23
N PRO A 16 18.62 7.51 40.42
CA PRO A 16 18.73 6.68 39.23
C PRO A 16 19.30 7.45 38.04
N SER A 17 20.17 6.83 37.25
CA SER A 17 20.36 7.21 35.85
C SER A 17 19.28 6.51 35.03
N GLY A 18 18.23 7.23 34.67
CA GLY A 18 17.14 6.71 33.82
C GLY A 18 17.65 6.16 32.48
N PRO A 19 16.81 5.43 31.74
CA PRO A 19 17.15 5.00 30.39
C PRO A 19 17.40 6.24 29.51
N PRO A 20 18.34 6.18 28.54
CA PRO A 20 18.60 7.30 27.65
C PRO A 20 17.31 7.69 26.91
N ARG A 21 16.95 8.98 27.00
CA ARG A 21 15.97 9.61 26.12
C ARG A 21 16.69 10.22 24.93
N GLY A 22 16.28 9.79 23.74
CA GLY A 22 16.71 10.31 22.43
C GLY A 22 16.89 9.11 21.49
N GLY A 23 16.04 8.84 20.50
CA GLY A 23 15.16 9.70 19.73
C GLY A 23 15.66 9.74 18.29
N SER A 24 14.75 9.50 17.34
CA SER A 24 14.92 9.49 15.87
C SER A 24 15.42 8.15 15.27
N GLY A 25 14.67 7.44 14.45
CA GLY A 25 13.30 7.61 14.01
C GLY A 25 12.62 6.25 14.02
N ARG A 26 11.46 6.18 14.68
CA ARG A 26 10.46 5.22 14.23
C ARG A 26 10.15 5.69 12.81
N ARG A 27 10.78 5.07 11.80
CA ARG A 27 10.23 5.16 10.45
C ARG A 27 8.76 4.81 10.64
N PRO A 28 7.81 5.69 10.28
CA PRO A 28 6.43 5.29 10.30
C PRO A 28 6.36 3.98 9.51
N PRO A 29 5.63 2.96 10.01
CA PRO A 29 5.41 1.77 9.20
C PRO A 29 4.95 2.25 7.82
N PRO A 30 5.49 1.66 6.73
CA PRO A 30 5.00 2.00 5.40
C PRO A 30 3.47 1.93 5.43
N PRO A 31 2.78 2.89 4.80
CA PRO A 31 1.32 2.86 4.76
C PRO A 31 0.88 1.48 4.29
N PRO A 32 -0.15 0.89 4.91
CA PRO A 32 -0.67 -0.39 4.47
C PRO A 32 -0.95 -0.30 2.95
N PRO A 33 -0.62 -1.35 2.17
CA PRO A 33 -1.03 -1.38 0.77
C PRO A 33 -2.55 -1.17 0.70
N PRO A 34 -3.04 -0.45 -0.32
CA PRO A 34 -4.46 -0.13 -0.45
C PRO A 34 -5.33 -1.40 -0.36
N GLU A 35 -6.41 -1.28 0.41
CA GLU A 35 -7.35 -2.33 0.84
C GLU A 35 -8.20 -2.92 -0.30
N ASP A 36 -7.62 -3.26 -1.45
CA ASP A 36 -8.36 -3.84 -2.58
C ASP A 36 -8.67 -5.35 -2.35
N GLU A 37 -8.85 -5.79 -1.10
CA GLU A 37 -9.07 -7.21 -0.73
C GLU A 37 -10.45 -7.55 -0.14
N LEU A 38 -11.38 -6.60 0.07
CA LEU A 38 -12.72 -6.93 0.57
C LEU A 38 -13.86 -6.13 -0.08
N LYS A 39 -14.34 -6.62 -1.24
CA LYS A 39 -15.78 -6.77 -1.56
C LYS A 39 -15.96 -7.36 -2.95
N GLN A 40 -16.09 -8.69 -3.01
CA GLN A 40 -16.72 -9.35 -4.15
C GLN A 40 -18.24 -9.12 -4.03
N LYS A 41 -18.86 -8.62 -5.11
CA LYS A 41 -20.31 -8.51 -5.40
C LYS A 41 -20.96 -7.13 -5.40
N GLU A 42 -20.31 -6.11 -5.95
CA GLU A 42 -21.08 -5.05 -6.60
C GLU A 42 -20.52 -4.82 -7.99
N GLU A 43 -21.41 -4.71 -8.97
CA GLU A 43 -21.15 -4.80 -10.41
C GLU A 43 -20.00 -3.85 -10.81
N ALA A 44 -18.87 -4.43 -11.20
CA ALA A 44 -17.76 -3.66 -11.74
C ALA A 44 -18.24 -2.95 -13.00
N ILE A 45 -18.02 -1.64 -13.07
CA ILE A 45 -18.44 -0.85 -14.22
C ILE A 45 -17.37 -1.02 -15.29
N GLU A 46 -17.77 -1.57 -16.43
CA GLU A 46 -16.91 -1.70 -17.61
C GLU A 46 -16.93 -0.41 -18.42
N LEU A 47 -15.76 0.19 -18.63
CA LEU A 47 -15.59 1.39 -19.44
C LEU A 47 -14.46 1.22 -20.45
N ASP A 48 -14.52 2.03 -21.51
CA ASP A 48 -13.46 2.13 -22.51
C ASP A 48 -12.59 3.35 -22.24
N GLY A 49 -11.28 3.19 -22.44
CA GLY A 49 -10.32 4.29 -22.35
C GLY A 49 -9.11 4.10 -23.24
N VAL A 50 -8.31 5.15 -23.36
CA VAL A 50 -7.07 5.19 -24.12
C VAL A 50 -5.90 5.35 -23.15
N ILE A 51 -4.82 4.61 -23.34
CA ILE A 51 -3.63 4.75 -22.51
C ILE A 51 -2.94 6.08 -22.83
N SER A 52 -2.82 6.96 -21.84
CA SER A 52 -2.14 8.26 -21.95
C SER A 52 -0.66 8.16 -21.57
N ALA A 53 -0.34 7.43 -20.49
CA ALA A 53 1.03 7.25 -20.05
C ALA A 53 1.25 5.91 -19.32
N VAL A 54 2.49 5.43 -19.34
CA VAL A 54 2.91 4.23 -18.62
C VAL A 54 3.80 4.64 -17.45
N LEU A 55 3.47 4.21 -16.24
CA LEU A 55 4.25 4.45 -15.04
C LEU A 55 5.01 3.19 -14.61
N ALA A 56 6.02 3.39 -13.74
CA ALA A 56 6.73 2.29 -13.10
C ALA A 56 5.79 1.45 -12.23
N GLY A 57 6.04 0.14 -12.13
CA GLY A 57 5.26 -0.76 -11.27
C GLY A 57 3.97 -1.31 -11.90
N THR A 58 3.88 -1.37 -13.23
CA THR A 58 2.69 -1.86 -13.97
C THR A 58 1.43 -1.04 -13.77
N MET A 59 1.61 0.23 -13.41
CA MET A 59 0.56 1.24 -13.35
C MET A 59 0.50 1.97 -14.70
N PHE A 60 -0.71 2.20 -15.19
CA PHE A 60 -1.00 2.87 -16.45
C PHE A 60 -1.95 4.01 -16.17
N ARG A 61 -1.68 5.18 -16.76
CA ARG A 61 -2.66 6.26 -16.83
C ARG A 61 -3.56 6.02 -18.02
N VAL A 62 -4.83 5.77 -17.75
CA VAL A 62 -5.85 5.58 -18.78
C VAL A 62 -6.76 6.80 -18.77
N LYS A 63 -6.93 7.40 -19.93
CA LYS A 63 -7.88 8.47 -20.17
C LYS A 63 -9.19 7.86 -20.64
N LEU A 64 -10.23 7.97 -19.82
CA LEU A 64 -11.57 7.54 -20.20
C LEU A 64 -12.11 8.43 -21.31
N LYS A 65 -13.06 7.92 -22.10
CA LYS A 65 -13.83 8.72 -23.07
C LYS A 65 -14.55 9.90 -22.39
N ASN A 66 -14.83 9.80 -21.09
CA ASN A 66 -15.46 10.83 -20.26
C ASN A 66 -14.51 11.98 -19.89
N GLY A 67 -13.22 11.92 -20.27
CA GLY A 67 -12.23 12.95 -19.99
C GLY A 67 -11.50 12.81 -18.64
N HIS A 68 -11.87 11.82 -17.83
CA HIS A 68 -11.21 11.51 -16.56
C HIS A 68 -9.95 10.67 -16.79
N GLU A 69 -8.90 10.94 -16.01
CA GLU A 69 -7.68 10.14 -15.98
C GLU A 69 -7.66 9.26 -14.75
N VAL A 70 -7.52 7.94 -14.95
CA VAL A 70 -7.48 6.95 -13.87
C VAL A 70 -6.17 6.21 -13.85
N LEU A 71 -5.77 5.76 -12.66
CA LEU A 71 -4.63 4.88 -12.47
C LEU A 71 -5.12 3.44 -12.54
N ALA A 72 -4.69 2.73 -13.57
CA ALA A 72 -5.10 1.37 -13.81
C ALA A 72 -3.93 0.39 -13.70
N HIS A 73 -4.16 -0.77 -13.10
CA HIS A 73 -3.21 -1.88 -13.11
C HIS A 73 -3.66 -2.99 -14.07
N ILE A 74 -2.68 -3.74 -14.56
CA ILE A 74 -2.93 -4.85 -15.48
C ILE A 74 -3.56 -6.02 -14.70
N SER A 75 -4.62 -6.63 -15.24
CA SER A 75 -5.13 -7.90 -14.72
C SER A 75 -4.13 -9.05 -14.89
N GLY A 76 -4.13 -10.00 -13.96
CA GLY A 76 -3.26 -11.19 -14.06
C GLY A 76 -3.46 -12.00 -15.36
N LYS A 77 -4.67 -11.97 -15.94
CA LYS A 77 -5.00 -12.63 -17.22
C LYS A 77 -4.15 -12.07 -18.38
N MET A 78 -3.96 -10.76 -18.43
CA MET A 78 -3.13 -10.11 -19.43
C MET A 78 -1.64 -10.42 -19.27
N ARG A 79 -1.14 -10.46 -18.03
CA ARG A 79 0.26 -10.85 -17.76
C ARG A 79 0.56 -12.26 -18.28
N LYS A 80 -0.36 -13.21 -18.09
CA LYS A 80 -0.24 -14.58 -18.63
C LYS A 80 -0.23 -14.65 -20.15
N ARG A 81 -0.89 -13.69 -20.82
CA ARG A 81 -1.00 -13.63 -22.28
C ARG A 81 0.08 -12.76 -22.92
N PHE A 82 1.06 -12.28 -22.15
CA PHE A 82 2.18 -11.44 -22.61
C PHE A 82 1.74 -10.24 -23.47
N ILE A 83 0.58 -9.65 -23.17
CA ILE A 83 0.07 -8.51 -23.93
C ILE A 83 0.93 -7.28 -23.59
N ARG A 84 1.53 -6.68 -24.62
CA ARG A 84 2.20 -5.39 -24.53
C ARG A 84 1.17 -4.28 -24.75
N LEU A 85 1.10 -3.37 -23.78
CA LEU A 85 0.31 -2.14 -23.84
C LEU A 85 1.24 -0.98 -24.19
N VAL A 86 0.82 -0.16 -25.14
CA VAL A 86 1.54 1.05 -25.57
C VAL A 86 0.64 2.26 -25.36
N ILE A 87 1.25 3.44 -25.26
CA ILE A 87 0.53 4.72 -25.23
C ILE A 87 -0.27 4.86 -26.52
N GLY A 88 -1.54 5.26 -26.42
CA GLY A 88 -2.47 5.36 -27.55
C GLY A 88 -3.30 4.10 -27.81
N ASP A 89 -3.05 2.99 -27.10
CA ASP A 89 -3.90 1.80 -27.23
C ASP A 89 -5.27 1.99 -26.55
N ASN A 90 -6.30 1.46 -27.21
CA ASN A 90 -7.65 1.34 -26.64
C ASN A 90 -7.71 0.13 -25.71
N VAL A 91 -8.15 0.35 -24.48
CA VAL A 91 -8.27 -0.69 -23.46
C VAL A 91 -9.63 -0.64 -22.80
N LYS A 92 -10.09 -1.84 -22.43
CA LYS A 92 -11.28 -2.02 -21.61
C LYS A 92 -10.86 -2.13 -20.16
N ILE A 93 -11.41 -1.23 -19.35
CA ILE A 93 -11.15 -1.14 -17.92
C ILE A 93 -12.41 -1.49 -17.12
N GLU A 94 -12.21 -2.17 -16.02
CA GLU A 94 -13.21 -2.40 -14.98
C GLU A 94 -12.86 -1.52 -13.79
N MET A 95 -13.81 -0.69 -13.36
CA MET A 95 -13.67 0.13 -12.16
C MET A 95 -14.66 -0.33 -11.09
N SER A 96 -14.26 -0.22 -9.83
CA SER A 96 -15.18 -0.44 -8.72
C SER A 96 -16.06 0.81 -8.58
N PRO A 97 -17.38 0.69 -8.38
CA PRO A 97 -18.27 1.85 -8.20
C PRO A 97 -17.90 2.71 -6.98
N TYR A 98 -17.06 2.18 -6.09
CA TYR A 98 -16.57 2.86 -4.90
C TYR A 98 -15.34 3.73 -5.14
N ASP A 99 -14.48 3.35 -6.08
CA ASP A 99 -13.21 4.00 -6.34
C ASP A 99 -13.10 4.33 -7.83
N MET A 100 -13.35 5.60 -8.18
CA MET A 100 -13.28 6.04 -9.58
C MET A 100 -11.85 6.27 -10.08
N ASP A 101 -10.87 6.41 -9.17
CA ASP A 101 -9.47 6.69 -9.52
C ASP A 101 -8.66 5.43 -9.80
N LYS A 102 -9.12 4.27 -9.32
CA LYS A 102 -8.47 2.97 -9.50
C LYS A 102 -9.26 2.13 -10.48
N ALA A 103 -8.57 1.59 -11.48
CA ALA A 103 -9.18 0.71 -12.47
C ALA A 103 -8.34 -0.54 -12.73
N ARG A 104 -8.97 -1.57 -13.28
CA ARG A 104 -8.32 -2.82 -13.69
C ARG A 104 -8.44 -3.00 -15.19
N ILE A 105 -7.32 -3.20 -15.87
CA ILE A 105 -7.32 -3.44 -17.33
C ILE A 105 -7.59 -4.92 -17.60
N VAL A 106 -8.68 -5.18 -18.32
CA VAL A 106 -9.18 -6.55 -18.59
C VAL A 106 -8.85 -6.98 -20.00
N TYR A 107 -9.09 -6.08 -20.98
CA TYR A 107 -8.94 -6.39 -22.39
C TYR A 107 -8.33 -5.23 -23.19
N ARG A 108 -7.66 -5.55 -24.31
CA ARG A 108 -7.16 -4.59 -25.29
C ARG A 108 -8.03 -4.74 -26.52
N LEU A 109 -8.65 -3.64 -26.97
CA LEU A 109 -9.48 -3.61 -28.17
C LEU A 109 -8.63 -3.54 -29.44
#